data_AF-A0A1F8V8U0-F1
#
_entry.id   AF-A0A1F8V8U0-F1
#
_cell.length_a   1.000
_cell.length_b   1.000
_cell.length_c   1.000
_cell.angle_alpha   90.00
_cell.angle_beta   90.00
_cell.angle_gamma   90.00
#
_symmetry.space_group_name_H-M   'P 1'
#
loop_
_entity.id
_entity.type
_entity.pdbx_description
1 polymer ?
#
loop_
_entity_poly.entity_id
_entity_poly.type
_entity_poly.pdbx_seq_one_letter_code
_entity_poly.pdbx_strand_id
1 'polypeptide(L)'
;MYPYGVRVELIELCNDEKDMPIGLRGTVVGVDDQPALLMHWDNGKSLSLLVDKDNFRKLTEQEVLTEFNNSNEEDDQCQTM
;
A
#
# COMPACT_ATOMS: atom_id res chain seq x y z
N MET A 1 11.58 -0.40 11.01
CA MET A 1 11.83 0.37 9.76
C MET A 1 10.83 -0.03 8.68
N TYR A 2 10.44 0.92 7.84
CA TYR A 2 9.58 0.71 6.67
C TYR A 2 10.44 0.95 5.42
N PRO A 3 11.05 -0.10 4.85
CA PRO A 3 11.83 0.08 3.62
C PRO A 3 10.93 0.53 2.46
N TYR A 4 11.57 1.13 1.47
CA TYR A 4 10.94 1.44 0.19
C TYR A 4 10.30 0.17 -0.42
N GLY A 5 9.09 0.31 -0.95
CA GLY A 5 8.36 -0.79 -1.60
C GLY A 5 7.47 -1.62 -0.66
N VAL A 6 7.41 -1.32 0.64
CA VAL A 6 6.49 -2.00 1.56
C VAL A 6 5.06 -1.62 1.24
N ARG A 7 4.20 -2.63 1.08
CA ARG A 7 2.76 -2.47 0.96
C ARG A 7 2.14 -2.32 2.35
N VAL A 8 1.27 -1.34 2.53
CA VAL A 8 0.51 -1.14 3.76
C VAL A 8 -0.98 -0.97 3.45
N GLU A 9 -1.80 -1.27 4.44
CA GLU A 9 -3.24 -1.10 4.42
C GLU A 9 -3.61 -0.06 5.47
N LEU A 10 -4.42 0.91 5.05
CA LEU A 10 -4.97 1.95 5.90
C LEU A 10 -6.06 1.35 6.78
N ILE A 11 -5.94 1.53 8.09
CA ILE A 11 -6.97 1.13 9.05
C ILE A 11 -7.78 2.35 9.48
N GLU A 12 -7.10 3.44 9.83
CA GLU A 12 -7.73 4.67 10.29
C GLU A 12 -6.76 5.84 10.09
N LEU A 13 -7.28 6.98 9.64
CA LEU A 13 -6.53 8.24 9.61
C LEU A 13 -6.88 9.07 10.83
N CYS A 14 -5.90 9.80 11.34
CA CYS A 14 -6.15 10.83 12.34
C CYS A 14 -6.95 12.02 11.76
N ASN A 15 -6.96 12.19 10.43
CA ASN A 15 -7.66 13.25 9.73
C ASN A 15 -8.77 12.68 8.83
N ASP A 16 -9.89 13.39 8.70
CA ASP A 16 -11.01 13.01 7.85
C ASP A 16 -10.69 13.38 6.39
N GLU A 17 -9.94 12.51 5.70
CA GLU A 17 -9.57 12.69 4.30
C GLU A 17 -10.64 12.07 3.39
N LYS A 18 -11.33 12.93 2.63
CA LYS A 18 -12.14 12.46 1.50
C LYS A 18 -11.24 11.76 0.51
N ASP A 19 -11.66 10.57 0.07
CA ASP A 19 -10.94 9.64 -0.82
C ASP A 19 -9.99 8.66 -0.13
N MET A 20 -9.92 8.62 1.21
CA MET A 20 -9.13 7.64 1.95
C MET A 20 -10.03 6.65 2.71
N PRO A 21 -10.66 5.68 2.02
CA PRO A 21 -11.49 4.68 2.69
C PRO A 21 -10.63 3.71 3.52
N ILE A 22 -11.23 3.18 4.58
CA ILE A 22 -10.62 2.10 5.38
C ILE A 22 -10.40 0.87 4.48
N GLY A 23 -9.23 0.24 4.60
CA GLY A 23 -8.79 -0.85 3.74
C GLY A 23 -8.07 -0.40 2.47
N LEU A 24 -7.90 0.91 2.24
CA LEU A 24 -7.11 1.40 1.11
C LEU A 24 -5.67 0.92 1.25
N ARG A 25 -5.10 0.45 0.14
CA ARG A 25 -3.72 -0.02 0.08
C ARG A 25 -2.81 1.01 -0.58
N GLY A 26 -1.56 0.99 -0.15
CA GLY A 26 -0.53 1.90 -0.63
C GLY A 26 0.86 1.32 -0.48
N THR A 27 1.81 1.94 -1.15
CA THR A 27 3.22 1.54 -1.18
C THR A 27 4.09 2.63 -0.57
N VAL A 28 4.98 2.26 0.33
CA VAL A 28 5.98 3.17 0.90
C VAL A 28 6.94 3.57 -0.22
N VAL A 29 6.98 4.87 -0.56
CA VAL A 29 7.91 5.43 -1.54
C VAL A 29 9.07 6.19 -0.89
N GLY A 30 9.00 6.42 0.42
CA GLY A 30 10.08 7.07 1.14
C GLY A 30 9.80 7.17 2.63
N VAL A 31 10.84 7.49 3.38
CA VAL A 31 10.78 7.84 4.79
C VAL A 31 11.41 9.22 4.90
N ASP A 32 10.69 10.18 5.47
CA ASP A 32 11.22 11.51 5.72
C ASP A 32 12.03 11.54 7.03
N ASP A 33 12.72 12.64 7.34
CA ASP A 33 13.43 12.84 8.61
C ASP A 33 12.48 13.07 9.80
N GLN A 34 11.19 13.28 9.51
CA GLN A 34 10.09 13.32 10.47
C GLN A 34 9.46 11.92 10.63
N PRO A 35 8.65 11.63 11.67
CA PRO A 35 7.91 10.37 11.79
C PRO A 35 6.74 10.27 10.77
N ALA A 36 7.02 10.62 9.51
CA ALA A 36 6.12 10.61 8.37
C ALA A 36 6.67 9.65 7.30
N LEU A 37 5.82 8.71 6.89
CA LEU A 37 6.07 7.80 5.79
C LEU A 37 5.45 8.37 4.53
N LEU A 38 6.28 8.56 3.49
CA LEU A 38 5.81 8.95 2.18
C LEU A 38 5.18 7.72 1.53
N MET A 39 3.87 7.79 1.29
CA MET A 39 3.10 6.71 0.71
C MET A 39 2.57 7.11 -0.66
N HIS A 40 2.52 6.13 -1.56
CA HIS A 40 1.78 6.20 -2.81
C HIS A 40 0.60 5.23 -2.73
N TRP A 41 -0.61 5.77 -2.73
CA TRP A 41 -1.85 5.01 -2.57
C TRP A 41 -2.40 4.55 -3.92
N ASP A 42 -3.07 3.40 -3.95
CA ASP A 42 -3.60 2.83 -5.19
C ASP A 42 -4.74 3.68 -5.81
N ASN A 43 -5.35 4.60 -5.04
CA ASN A 43 -6.29 5.61 -5.53
C ASN A 43 -5.60 6.81 -6.23
N GLY A 44 -4.28 6.78 -6.38
CA GLY A 44 -3.49 7.86 -6.98
C GLY A 44 -3.15 9.02 -6.02
N LYS A 45 -3.48 8.91 -4.73
CA LYS A 45 -3.08 9.90 -3.72
C LYS A 45 -1.64 9.65 -3.26
N SER A 46 -0.98 10.72 -2.83
CA SER A 46 0.38 10.67 -2.25
C SER A 46 0.39 11.22 -0.81
N LEU A 47 -0.61 10.84 -0.01
CA LEU A 47 -0.73 11.28 1.38
C LEU A 47 0.33 10.59 2.25
N SER A 48 1.03 11.35 3.08
CA SER A 48 2.02 10.81 4.01
C SER A 48 1.34 10.32 5.30
N LEU A 49 1.78 9.17 5.82
CA LEU A 49 1.29 8.61 7.08
C LEU A 49 2.17 8.99 8.25
N LEU A 50 1.57 9.46 9.34
CA LEU A 50 2.25 9.74 10.59
C LEU A 50 2.25 8.49 11.47
N VAL A 51 3.44 7.93 11.75
CA VAL A 51 3.58 6.67 12.51
C VAL A 51 2.98 6.77 13.91
N ASP A 52 2.99 7.96 14.52
CA ASP A 52 2.47 8.21 15.86
C ASP A 52 0.98 8.60 15.91
N LYS A 53 0.36 8.91 14.76
CA LYS A 53 -1.04 9.41 14.72
C LYS A 53 -1.98 8.54 13.89
N ASP A 54 -1.51 8.04 12.76
CA ASP A 54 -2.33 7.26 11.84
C ASP A 54 -2.23 5.77 12.16
N ASN A 55 -3.32 5.05 11.92
CA ASN A 55 -3.43 3.62 12.18
C ASN A 55 -3.38 2.85 10.87
N PHE A 56 -2.35 2.01 10.71
CA PHE A 56 -2.12 1.25 9.49
C PHE A 56 -1.37 -0.03 9.79
N ARG A 57 -1.56 -1.05 8.95
CA ARG A 57 -0.79 -2.30 9.04
C ARG A 57 0.01 -2.53 7.78
N LYS A 58 1.18 -3.17 7.95
CA LYS A 58 1.93 -3.71 6.81
C LYS A 58 1.21 -4.96 6.30
N LEU A 59 1.09 -5.09 4.98
CA LEU A 59 0.69 -6.36 4.40
C LEU A 59 1.82 -7.37 4.57
N THR A 60 1.45 -8.63 4.72
CA THR A 60 2.40 -9.74 4.70
C THR A 60 2.91 -9.99 3.28
N GLU A 61 4.08 -10.61 3.15
CA GLU A 61 4.63 -11.01 1.84
C GLU A 61 3.63 -11.88 1.07
N GLN A 62 2.87 -12.72 1.75
CA GLN A 62 1.83 -13.55 1.12
C GLN A 62 0.73 -12.71 0.48
N GLU A 63 0.18 -11.72 1.18
CA GLU A 63 -0.83 -10.81 0.64
C GLU A 63 -0.30 -10.04 -0.58
N VAL A 64 0.95 -9.55 -0.52
CA VAL A 64 1.57 -8.83 -1.65
C VAL A 64 1.80 -9.75 -2.85
N LEU A 65 2.24 -10.99 -2.62
CA LEU A 65 2.43 -11.99 -3.67
C LEU A 65 1.10 -12.39 -4.32
N THR A 66 0.01 -12.51 -3.54
CA THR A 66 -1.32 -12.79 -4.08
C THR A 66 -1.78 -11.70 -5.04
N GLU A 67 -1.57 -10.43 -4.72
CA GLU A 67 -1.89 -9.30 -5.61
C GLU A 67 -1.09 -9.35 -6.92
N PHE A 68 0.19 -9.72 -6.82
CA PHE A 68 1.07 -9.87 -8.00
C PHE A 68 0.67 -11.07 -8.87
N ASN A 69 0.33 -12.20 -8.26
CA ASN A 69 -0.10 -13.40 -9.00
C ASN A 69 -1.44 -13.17 -9.72
N ASN A 70 -2.41 -12.50 -9.08
CA ASN A 70 -3.67 -12.14 -9.75
C ASN A 70 -3.47 -11.24 -10.98
N SER A 71 -2.36 -10.48 -11.03
CA SER A 71 -2.03 -9.64 -12.20
C SER A 71 -1.30 -10.42 -13.31
N ASN A 72 -0.82 -11.63 -13.02
CA ASN A 72 -0.06 -12.47 -13.96
C ASN A 72 -0.86 -13.70 -14.48
N GLU A 73 -2.06 -13.97 -13.96
CA GLU A 73 -2.88 -15.11 -14.41
C GLU A 73 -3.74 -14.82 -15.67
N GLU A 74 -3.65 -13.64 -16.30
CA GLU A 74 -4.29 -13.37 -17.59
C GLU A 74 -3.38 -13.49 -18.83
N ASP A 75 -2.09 -13.83 -18.68
CA ASP A 75 -1.15 -13.87 -19.83
C ASP A 75 -0.49 -15.24 -20.10
N ASP A 76 -1.11 -16.36 -19.70
CA ASP A 76 -0.66 -17.70 -20.12
C ASP A 76 -1.79 -18.62 -20.62
N GLN A 77 -2.73 -18.07 -21.39
CA GLN A 77 -3.52 -18.86 -22.36
C GLN A 77 -2.92 -18.74 -23.76
N CYS A 78 -1.65 -19.12 -23.90
CA CYS A 78 -1.05 -19.46 -25.20
C CYS A 78 -0.28 -20.77 -25.10
N GLN A 79 -0.95 -21.86 -24.71
CA GLN A 79 -0.42 -23.18 -25.01
C GLN A 79 -1.50 -24.24 -25.21
N THR A 80 -1.88 -24.47 -26.48
CA THR A 80 -1.93 -25.81 -27.09
C THR A 80 -2.34 -25.72 -28.56
N MET A 81 -1.38 -26.12 -29.42
CA MET A 81 -1.45 -26.65 -30.80
C MET A 81 -2.31 -25.96 -31.86
#